data_AF-A0A7R9CG74-F1
#
_entry.id   AF-A0A7R9CG74-F1
#
_cell.length_a   1.000
_cell.length_b   1.000
_cell.length_c   1.000
_cell.angle_alpha   90.00
_cell.angle_beta   90.00
_cell.angle_gamma   90.00
#
_symmetry.space_group_name_H-M   'P 1'
#
loop_
_entity.id
_entity.type
_entity.pdbx_description
1 polymer ?
#
loop_
_entity_poly.entity_id
_entity_poly.type
_entity_poly.pdbx_seq_one_letter_code
_entity_poly.pdbx_strand_id
1 'polypeptide(L)'
;MKEAQISIITEVFSVLLPCSGNSSGIAMFSIGLLLETRKGRALPGTPLRLRLRKECAQRGVCPDPECDKRCANGGWCNHDKICQCPEGYMGQYCKTALCYPQCMNEGSCTSPGVCSCPIGFQGRHCEGGNISTISNQ
;
A
#
# COMPACT_ATOMS: atom_id res chain seq x y z
N MET A 1 -1.32 -9.31 22.15
CA MET A 1 -2.39 -9.88 21.31
C MET A 1 -3.71 -9.29 21.79
N LYS A 2 -4.66 -9.00 20.90
CA LYS A 2 -6.02 -8.60 21.29
C LYS A 2 -6.92 -9.82 21.14
N GLU A 3 -7.66 -10.14 22.18
CA GLU A 3 -8.61 -11.26 22.20
C GLU A 3 -10.04 -10.73 22.14
N ALA A 4 -10.91 -11.47 21.48
CA ALA A 4 -12.33 -11.16 21.40
C ALA A 4 -13.16 -12.44 21.34
N GLN A 5 -14.37 -12.39 21.89
CA GLN A 5 -15.29 -13.50 21.88
C GLN A 5 -16.29 -13.33 20.72
N ILE A 6 -16.32 -14.29 19.80
CA ILE A 6 -17.28 -14.28 18.69
C ILE A 6 -18.67 -14.62 19.24
N SER A 7 -19.63 -13.74 19.00
CA SER A 7 -21.02 -13.89 19.41
C SER A 7 -21.94 -14.04 18.19
N ILE A 8 -23.22 -14.34 18.45
CA ILE A 8 -24.28 -14.38 17.42
C ILE A 8 -24.64 -13.00 16.87
N ILE A 9 -24.17 -11.93 17.51
CA ILE A 9 -24.32 -10.55 17.04
C ILE A 9 -23.07 -10.22 16.22
N THR A 10 -23.25 -9.55 15.08
CA THR A 10 -22.13 -9.10 14.24
C THR A 10 -21.31 -8.05 14.99
N GLU A 11 -20.07 -8.40 15.33
CA GLU A 11 -19.11 -7.51 15.98
C GLU A 11 -18.08 -6.99 14.96
N VAL A 12 -17.76 -5.70 15.03
CA VAL A 12 -16.72 -5.08 14.19
C VAL A 12 -15.47 -4.84 15.02
N PHE A 13 -14.37 -5.48 14.63
CA PHE A 13 -13.07 -5.28 15.27
C PHE A 13 -12.24 -4.29 14.47
N SER A 14 -11.94 -3.13 15.07
CA SER A 14 -11.10 -2.11 14.45
C SER A 14 -9.65 -2.20 14.93
N VAL A 15 -8.71 -2.16 13.99
CA VAL A 15 -7.28 -2.04 14.25
C VAL A 15 -6.82 -0.67 13.79
N LEU A 16 -6.37 0.17 14.72
CA LEU A 16 -5.80 1.48 14.41
C LEU A 16 -4.30 1.31 14.11
N LEU A 17 -3.87 1.81 12.95
CA LEU A 17 -2.50 1.75 12.48
C LEU A 17 -2.00 3.17 12.17
N PRO A 18 -1.53 3.91 13.18
CA PRO A 18 -1.05 5.26 12.99
C PRO A 18 0.27 5.25 12.21
N CYS A 19 0.47 6.27 11.39
CA CYS A 19 1.78 6.55 10.83
C CYS A 19 2.65 7.18 11.92
N SER A 20 3.90 6.73 12.02
CA SER A 20 4.89 7.28 12.93
C SER A 20 6.09 7.81 12.14
N GLY A 21 6.68 8.91 12.59
CA GLY A 21 7.81 9.56 11.94
C GLY A 21 7.42 10.63 10.91
N ASN A 22 8.43 11.16 10.24
CA ASN A 22 8.34 12.31 9.35
C ASN A 22 8.89 11.96 7.95
N SER A 23 8.50 10.80 7.43
CA SER A 23 8.89 10.35 6.09
C SER A 23 7.72 9.68 5.39
N SER A 24 7.61 9.92 4.08
CA SER A 24 6.68 9.18 3.25
C SER A 24 7.22 7.77 3.02
N GLY A 25 6.37 6.77 3.15
CA GLY A 25 6.79 5.39 2.99
C GLY A 25 5.64 4.40 3.09
N ILE A 26 6.00 3.15 2.87
CA ILE A 26 5.10 2.02 2.90
C ILE A 26 5.58 1.08 4.00
N ALA A 27 4.76 0.87 5.02
CA ALA A 27 5.02 -0.10 6.06
C ALA A 27 4.31 -1.42 5.71
N MET A 28 5.08 -2.50 5.59
CA MET A 28 4.52 -3.85 5.56
C MET A 28 4.37 -4.38 6.97
N PHE A 29 3.22 -4.98 7.26
CA PHE A 29 2.98 -5.66 8.53
C PHE A 29 2.11 -6.89 8.31
N SER A 30 2.18 -7.85 9.23
CA SER A 30 1.38 -9.07 9.17
C SER A 30 0.43 -9.11 10.36
N ILE A 31 -0.86 -9.34 10.10
CA ILE A 31 -1.85 -9.64 11.13
C ILE A 31 -2.08 -11.16 11.12
N GLY A 32 -1.90 -11.79 12.27
CA GLY A 32 -2.31 -13.18 12.50
C GLY A 32 -3.64 -13.24 13.22
N LEU A 33 -4.63 -13.92 12.65
CA LEU A 33 -5.92 -14.17 13.29
C LEU A 33 -5.99 -15.65 13.70
N LEU A 34 -5.77 -15.92 14.98
CA LEU A 34 -5.97 -17.24 15.57
C LEU A 34 -7.43 -17.36 16.02
N LEU A 35 -8.11 -18.43 15.60
CA LEU A 35 -9.48 -18.72 16.03
C LEU A 35 -9.45 -19.95 16.91
N GLU A 36 -10.06 -19.87 18.09
CA GLU A 36 -10.09 -20.97 19.05
C GLU A 36 -11.52 -21.37 19.40
N THR A 37 -11.70 -22.65 19.70
CA THR A 37 -12.92 -23.15 20.31
C THR A 37 -13.07 -22.64 21.74
N ARG A 38 -14.27 -22.77 22.34
CA ARG A 38 -14.51 -22.46 23.76
C ARG A 38 -13.60 -23.23 24.74
N LYS A 39 -12.92 -24.27 24.28
CA LYS A 39 -11.98 -25.10 25.05
C LYS A 39 -10.51 -24.70 24.82
N GLY A 40 -10.24 -23.56 24.17
CA GLY A 40 -8.89 -23.07 23.89
C GLY A 40 -8.13 -23.87 22.81
N ARG A 41 -8.84 -24.65 21.99
CA ARG A 41 -8.22 -25.39 20.87
C ARG A 41 -8.30 -24.56 19.60
N ALA A 42 -7.17 -24.30 18.96
CA ALA A 42 -7.09 -23.66 17.65
C ALA A 42 -7.92 -24.42 16.61
N LEU A 43 -8.65 -23.67 15.78
CA LEU A 43 -9.40 -24.22 14.65
C LEU A 43 -8.45 -24.55 13.49
N PRO A 44 -8.69 -25.64 12.73
CA PRO A 44 -7.92 -25.96 11.54
C PRO A 44 -7.87 -24.80 10.55
N GLY A 45 -6.71 -24.56 9.95
CA GLY A 45 -6.50 -23.46 8.99
C GLY A 45 -6.18 -22.10 9.61
N THR A 46 -6.05 -22.02 10.95
CA THR A 46 -5.58 -20.82 11.65
C THR A 46 -4.12 -20.96 12.14
N PRO A 47 -3.37 -19.86 12.34
CA PRO A 47 -3.77 -18.46 12.18
C PRO A 47 -3.89 -18.03 10.71
N LEU A 48 -4.94 -17.26 10.40
CA LEU A 48 -5.03 -16.57 9.11
C LEU A 48 -3.95 -15.48 9.10
N ARG A 49 -2.96 -15.61 8.21
CA ARG A 49 -1.87 -14.63 8.08
C ARG A 49 -2.20 -13.64 6.97
N LEU A 50 -2.65 -12.45 7.37
CA LEU A 50 -2.91 -11.34 6.49
C LEU A 50 -1.65 -10.50 6.35
N ARG A 51 -1.10 -10.40 5.14
CA ARG A 51 -0.03 -9.45 4.84
C ARG A 51 -0.68 -8.15 4.39
N LEU A 52 -0.48 -7.10 5.16
CA LEU A 52 -1.08 -5.81 4.92
C LEU A 52 0.01 -4.77 4.68
N ARG A 53 -0.38 -3.75 3.92
CA ARG A 53 0.47 -2.64 3.53
C ARG A 53 -0.18 -1.36 4.04
N LYS A 54 0.51 -0.62 4.91
CA LYS A 54 0.08 0.70 5.36
C LYS A 54 0.94 1.75 4.68
N GLU A 55 0.29 2.56 3.87
CA GLU A 55 0.93 3.68 3.22
C GLU A 55 0.81 4.90 4.14
N CYS A 56 1.97 5.50 4.40
CA CYS A 56 2.12 6.69 5.20
C CYS A 56 2.72 7.74 4.28
N ALA A 57 1.89 8.64 3.77
CA ALA A 57 2.42 9.84 3.14
C ALA A 57 2.76 10.83 4.25
N GLN A 58 4.02 11.24 4.33
CA GLN A 58 4.34 12.50 4.96
C GLN A 58 3.70 13.58 4.09
N ARG A 59 2.51 14.00 4.49
CA ARG A 59 1.99 15.30 4.09
C ARG A 59 2.91 16.28 4.80
N GLY A 60 3.88 16.83 4.07
CA GLY A 60 4.76 17.86 4.61
C GLY A 60 3.88 18.85 5.36
N VAL A 61 4.10 18.97 6.66
CA VAL A 61 3.32 19.84 7.57
C VAL A 61 3.62 21.33 7.29
N CYS A 62 4.38 21.62 6.23
CA CYS A 62 4.71 22.95 5.80
C CYS A 62 3.80 23.32 4.61
N PRO A 63 2.99 24.38 4.74
CA PRO A 63 2.30 24.99 3.62
C PRO A 63 3.29 25.26 2.48
N ASP A 64 3.07 24.72 1.28
CA ASP A 64 3.88 25.06 0.10
C ASP A 64 3.19 26.18 -0.69
N PRO A 65 3.73 27.41 -0.72
CA PRO A 65 3.13 28.51 -1.48
C PRO A 65 3.01 28.22 -2.99
N GLU A 66 3.80 27.28 -3.53
CA GLU A 66 3.73 26.82 -4.93
C GLU A 66 2.90 25.54 -5.12
N CYS A 67 2.16 25.09 -4.10
CA CYS A 67 1.35 23.87 -4.12
C CYS A 67 0.45 23.77 -5.36
N ASP A 68 -0.24 24.86 -5.73
CA ASP A 68 -1.12 24.95 -6.91
C ASP A 68 -0.41 24.59 -8.24
N LYS A 69 0.92 24.76 -8.31
CA LYS A 69 1.72 24.45 -9.51
C LYS A 69 2.35 23.05 -9.46
N ARG A 70 2.50 22.47 -8.26
CA ARG A 70 3.27 21.25 -8.04
C ARG A 70 2.42 20.01 -7.90
N CYS A 71 1.16 20.13 -7.48
CA CYS A 71 0.23 19.00 -7.46
C CYS A 71 0.12 18.38 -8.85
N ALA A 72 0.36 17.07 -8.95
CA ALA A 72 0.35 16.32 -10.19
C ALA A 72 -0.88 15.40 -10.27
N ASN A 73 -1.04 14.75 -11.43
CA ASN A 73 -1.99 13.65 -11.65
C ASN A 73 -3.45 13.98 -11.28
N GLY A 74 -3.87 15.23 -11.47
CA GLY A 74 -5.24 15.67 -11.14
C GLY A 74 -5.46 15.94 -9.65
N GLY A 75 -4.41 15.98 -8.83
CA GLY A 75 -4.48 16.48 -7.46
C GLY A 75 -4.74 17.98 -7.42
N TRP A 76 -5.38 18.43 -6.34
CA TRP A 76 -5.73 19.84 -6.14
C TRP A 76 -5.16 20.36 -4.82
N CYS A 77 -4.83 21.65 -4.75
CA CYS A 77 -4.27 22.26 -3.56
C CYS A 77 -5.38 22.76 -2.63
N ASN A 78 -5.35 22.37 -1.36
CA ASN A 78 -6.31 22.88 -0.38
C ASN A 78 -5.90 24.24 0.22
N HIS A 79 -6.75 24.79 1.09
CA HIS A 79 -6.50 26.08 1.76
C HIS A 79 -5.18 26.10 2.55
N ASP A 80 -4.82 24.99 3.18
CA ASP A 80 -3.58 24.84 3.97
C ASP A 80 -2.32 24.64 3.11
N LYS A 81 -2.44 24.79 1.79
CA LYS A 81 -1.35 24.58 0.82
C LYS A 81 -0.78 23.16 0.82
N ILE A 82 -1.68 22.18 0.92
CA ILE A 82 -1.38 20.75 0.87
C ILE A 82 -2.13 20.11 -0.31
N CYS A 83 -1.42 19.34 -1.15
CA CYS A 83 -2.07 18.61 -2.24
C CYS A 83 -2.99 17.51 -1.71
N GLN A 84 -4.21 17.50 -2.22
CA GLN A 84 -5.17 16.43 -2.06
C GLN A 84 -5.08 15.53 -3.29
N CYS A 85 -4.63 14.30 -3.07
CA CYS A 85 -4.38 13.35 -4.14
C CYS A 85 -5.64 12.56 -4.51
N PRO A 86 -5.86 12.30 -5.81
CA PRO A 86 -6.90 11.38 -6.25
C PRO A 86 -6.53 9.94 -5.86
N GLU A 87 -7.53 9.06 -5.96
CA GLU A 87 -7.35 7.65 -5.68
C GLU A 87 -6.20 7.05 -6.51
N GLY A 88 -5.35 6.24 -5.85
CA GLY A 88 -4.21 5.61 -6.50
C GLY A 88 -2.95 6.49 -6.61
N TYR A 89 -2.94 7.71 -6.08
CA TYR A 89 -1.76 8.57 -6.03
C TYR A 89 -1.42 9.04 -4.62
N MET A 90 -0.12 9.26 -4.36
CA MET A 90 0.38 9.70 -3.04
C MET A 90 1.62 10.60 -3.13
N GLY A 91 2.09 10.98 -1.93
CA GLY A 91 3.21 11.90 -1.73
C GLY A 91 2.74 13.35 -1.60
N GLN A 92 3.64 14.24 -1.19
CA GLN A 92 3.36 15.66 -0.97
C GLN A 92 2.71 16.35 -2.18
N TYR A 93 3.03 15.89 -3.39
CA TYR A 93 2.59 16.48 -4.66
C TYR A 93 1.82 15.51 -5.56
N CYS A 94 1.36 14.37 -5.03
CA CYS A 94 0.60 13.36 -5.79
C CYS A 94 1.35 12.76 -6.99
N LYS A 95 2.70 12.77 -6.95
CA LYS A 95 3.56 12.29 -8.04
C LYS A 95 3.77 10.78 -8.02
N THR A 96 3.57 10.14 -6.87
CA THR A 96 3.83 8.70 -6.73
C THR A 96 2.55 7.93 -6.97
N ALA A 97 2.52 7.10 -8.02
CA ALA A 97 1.41 6.19 -8.27
C ALA A 97 1.46 4.95 -7.36
N LEU A 98 0.28 4.39 -7.09
CA LEU A 98 0.10 3.22 -6.24
C LEU A 98 -0.23 2.00 -7.09
N CYS A 99 0.58 0.95 -6.95
CA CYS A 99 0.35 -0.34 -7.60
C CYS A 99 0.14 -1.42 -6.53
N TYR A 100 -0.97 -2.14 -6.63
CA TYR A 100 -1.24 -3.33 -5.84
C TYR A 100 -1.75 -4.47 -6.73
N PRO A 101 -1.11 -5.66 -6.68
CA PRO A 101 0.22 -5.93 -6.13
C PRO A 101 1.32 -4.98 -6.63
N GLN A 102 2.39 -4.83 -5.84
CA GLN A 102 3.54 -4.03 -6.24
C GLN A 102 4.19 -4.62 -7.50
N CYS A 103 4.77 -3.76 -8.33
CA CYS A 103 5.58 -4.22 -9.45
C CYS A 103 6.79 -5.00 -8.92
N MET A 104 6.98 -6.21 -9.42
CA MET A 104 8.09 -7.09 -9.10
C MET A 104 9.29 -6.81 -10.01
N ASN A 105 10.43 -7.46 -9.71
CA ASN A 105 11.63 -7.43 -10.55
C ASN A 105 12.02 -6.00 -10.97
N GLU A 106 12.01 -5.06 -10.02
CA GLU A 106 12.36 -3.65 -10.22
C GLU A 106 11.46 -2.89 -11.21
N GLY A 107 10.26 -3.39 -11.49
CA GLY A 107 9.26 -2.65 -12.26
C GLY A 107 8.83 -1.35 -11.59
N SER A 108 8.53 -0.35 -12.42
CA SER A 108 8.11 0.98 -11.97
C SER A 108 6.59 1.12 -12.07
N CYS A 109 5.96 1.66 -11.02
CA CYS A 109 4.53 1.97 -11.03
C CYS A 109 4.32 3.32 -11.72
N THR A 110 3.86 3.32 -12.97
CA THR A 110 3.76 4.53 -13.80
C THR A 110 2.40 5.23 -13.66
N SER A 111 1.36 4.47 -13.34
CA SER A 111 0.03 4.96 -12.99
C SER A 111 -0.66 3.95 -12.07
N PRO A 112 -1.82 4.29 -11.46
CA PRO A 112 -2.49 3.41 -10.51
C PRO A 112 -2.70 2.00 -11.07
N GLY A 113 -2.06 1.01 -10.45
CA GLY A 113 -2.16 -0.39 -10.86
C GLY A 113 -1.46 -0.78 -12.17
N VAL A 114 -0.66 0.10 -12.77
CA VAL A 114 0.08 -0.14 -14.03
C VAL A 114 1.58 -0.19 -13.77
N CYS A 115 2.18 -1.33 -14.12
CA CYS A 115 3.62 -1.55 -14.02
C CYS A 115 4.31 -1.42 -15.38
N SER A 116 5.41 -0.68 -15.41
CA SER A 116 6.40 -0.73 -16.49
C SER A 116 7.49 -1.72 -16.08
N CYS A 117 7.65 -2.78 -16.86
CA CYS A 117 8.57 -3.87 -16.54
C CYS A 117 9.95 -3.65 -17.18
N PRO A 118 11.05 -4.02 -16.48
CA PRO A 118 12.37 -4.02 -17.09
C PRO A 118 12.47 -5.08 -18.19
N ILE A 119 13.50 -4.94 -19.02
CA ILE A 119 13.77 -5.87 -20.12
C ILE A 119 13.88 -7.30 -19.57
N GLY A 120 13.25 -8.25 -20.28
CA GLY A 120 13.20 -9.66 -19.87
C GLY A 120 12.07 -10.01 -18.91
N PHE A 121 11.35 -9.03 -18.36
CA PHE A 121 10.18 -9.24 -17.49
C PHE A 121 8.87 -8.83 -18.16
N GLN A 122 7.78 -9.49 -17.78
CA GLN A 122 6.44 -9.31 -18.31
C GLN A 122 5.37 -9.70 -17.28
N GLY A 123 4.12 -9.51 -17.65
CA GLY A 123 2.97 -9.72 -16.75
C GLY A 123 2.49 -8.40 -16.15
N ARG A 124 1.32 -8.45 -15.50
CA ARG A 124 0.66 -7.24 -14.99
C ARG A 124 1.47 -6.55 -13.89
N HIS A 125 2.23 -7.34 -13.14
CA HIS A 125 3.06 -6.91 -12.02
C HIS A 125 4.53 -7.27 -12.26
N CYS A 126 4.95 -7.50 -13.50
CA CYS A 126 6.32 -7.91 -13.86
C CYS A 126 6.76 -9.22 -13.20
N GLU A 127 5.82 -10.10 -12.90
CA GLU A 127 6.03 -11.37 -12.19
C GLU A 127 6.61 -12.48 -13.07
N GLY A 128 6.46 -12.38 -14.39
CA GLY A 128 6.96 -13.35 -15.35
C GLY A 128 8.29 -12.90 -15.97
N GLY A 129 9.19 -13.84 -16.23
CA GLY A 129 10.44 -13.58 -16.96
C GLY A 129 10.49 -14.40 -18.24
N ASN A 130 10.75 -13.76 -19.39
CA ASN A 130 11.10 -14.43 -20.64
C ASN A 130 12.60 -14.20 -20.91
N ILE A 131 13.38 -15.28 -20.78
CA ILE A 131 14.85 -15.32 -20.90
C ILE A 131 15.35 -14.96 -22.32
N SER A 132 14.46 -14.84 -23.31
CA SER A 132 14.79 -14.69 -24.73
C SER A 132 15.39 -13.33 -25.17
N THR A 133 15.64 -12.38 -24.26
CA THR A 133 16.19 -11.05 -24.62
C THR A 133 17.57 -10.74 -24.01
N ILE A 134 18.20 -11.67 -23.27
CA ILE A 134 19.56 -11.48 -22.70
C ILE A 134 20.66 -11.94 -23.68
N SER A 135 20.33 -12.24 -24.94
CA SER A 135 21.33 -12.53 -25.97
C SER A 135 21.42 -11.39 -26.98
N ASN A 136 22.04 -10.28 -26.58
CA ASN A 136 22.92 -9.47 -27.42
C ASN A 136 23.50 -8.30 -26.61
N GLN A 137 24.52 -8.62 -25.81
CA GLN A 137 25.71 -7.78 -25.72
C GLN A 137 26.94 -8.66 -25.59
#